data_AF-A0A412QEV9-F1
#
_entry.id   AF-A0A412QEV9-F1
#
_cell.length_a   1.000
_cell.length_b   1.000
_cell.length_c   1.000
_cell.angle_alpha   90.00
_cell.angle_beta   90.00
_cell.angle_gamma   90.00
#
_symmetry.space_group_name_H-M   'P 1'
#
loop_
_entity.id
_entity.type
_entity.pdbx_description
1 polymer ?
#
loop_
_entity_poly.entity_id
_entity_poly.type
_entity_poly.pdbx_seq_one_letter_code
_entity_poly.pdbx_strand_id
1 'polypeptide(L)'
;MKFMPDLQFCKELPEIKPGEYRLKYDLTLRASPGLGTALCRGNYHWESCLKAESKVYICRIRYLSRSVWGLIENTGWICLYMNHKWLITTIA
;
A
#
# COMPACT_ATOMS: atom_id res chain seq x y z
N MET A 1 0.64 37.97 -4.03
CA MET A 1 0.46 36.51 -3.85
C MET A 1 0.33 36.23 -2.36
N LYS A 2 -0.82 35.72 -1.90
CA LYS A 2 -0.97 35.26 -0.51
C LYS A 2 -0.23 33.92 -0.38
N PHE A 3 0.86 33.93 0.37
CA PHE A 3 1.52 32.73 0.88
C PHE A 3 0.48 32.00 1.74
N MET A 4 0.06 30.79 1.35
CA MET A 4 -0.78 29.92 2.18
C MET A 4 0.14 29.06 3.04
N PRO A 5 0.26 29.29 4.36
CA PRO A 5 1.24 28.60 5.19
C PRO A 5 0.68 27.33 5.84
N ASP A 6 -0.21 26.58 5.17
CA ASP A 6 -0.88 25.41 5.78
C ASP A 6 -0.97 24.16 4.87
N LEU A 7 -0.05 24.00 3.92
CA LEU A 7 0.22 22.65 3.39
C LEU A 7 1.25 21.94 4.27
N GLN A 8 0.86 21.56 5.50
CA GLN A 8 1.52 20.46 6.23
C GLN A 8 1.20 19.10 5.56
N PHE A 9 1.30 19.03 4.23
CA PHE A 9 1.09 17.80 3.45
C PHE A 9 2.32 16.90 3.40
N CYS A 10 3.35 17.22 4.18
CA CYS A 10 4.59 16.46 4.27
C CYS A 10 4.81 15.98 5.70
N LYS A 11 3.90 15.18 6.26
CA LYS A 11 4.39 14.14 7.16
C LYS A 11 5.13 13.16 6.27
N GLU A 12 6.45 13.12 6.41
CA GLU A 12 7.31 12.19 5.66
C GLU A 12 6.69 10.80 5.72
N LEU A 13 6.47 10.22 4.54
CA LEU A 13 6.02 8.83 4.45
C LEU A 13 7.14 7.96 4.99
N PRO A 14 6.81 6.86 5.69
CA PRO A 14 7.86 5.99 6.20
C PRO A 14 8.65 5.38 5.06
N GLU A 15 9.97 5.28 5.24
CA GLU A 15 10.82 4.55 4.31
C GLU A 15 10.53 3.04 4.42
N ILE A 16 10.25 2.42 3.28
CA ILE A 16 10.03 0.98 3.16
C ILE A 16 10.93 0.43 2.06
N LYS A 17 11.60 -0.68 2.32
CA LYS A 17 12.48 -1.36 1.36
C LYS A 17 11.77 -2.57 0.73
N PRO A 18 12.16 -3.01 -0.48
CA PRO A 18 11.78 -4.33 -0.97
C PRO A 18 12.19 -5.43 0.02
N GLY A 19 11.42 -6.52 0.09
CA GLY A 19 11.68 -7.61 1.03
C GLY A 19 10.44 -8.39 1.42
N GLU A 20 10.60 -9.33 2.34
CA GLU A 20 9.50 -10.11 2.89
C GLU A 20 8.80 -9.38 4.03
N TYR A 21 7.48 -9.38 3.98
CA TYR A 21 6.61 -8.77 4.98
C TYR A 21 5.44 -9.68 5.32
N ARG A 22 4.87 -9.47 6.50
CA ARG A 22 3.62 -10.11 6.90
C ARG A 22 2.48 -9.10 6.89
N LEU A 23 1.33 -9.50 6.38
CA LEU A 23 0.14 -8.65 6.31
C LEU A 23 -0.54 -8.58 7.69
N LYS A 24 -0.92 -7.37 8.14
CA LYS A 24 -1.67 -7.18 9.39
C LYS A 24 -3.18 -7.34 9.22
N TYR A 25 -3.67 -7.24 8.00
CA TYR A 25 -5.10 -7.24 7.65
C TYR A 25 -5.31 -7.96 6.32
N ASP A 26 -6.55 -8.32 6.02
CA ASP A 26 -6.92 -8.72 4.66
C ASP A 26 -6.74 -7.51 3.72
N LEU A 27 -5.93 -7.67 2.68
CA LEU A 27 -5.57 -6.59 1.74
C LEU A 27 -6.04 -6.89 0.33
N THR A 28 -6.67 -5.90 -0.31
CA THR A 28 -7.05 -5.98 -1.72
C THR A 28 -5.85 -5.77 -2.64
N LEU A 29 -5.64 -6.71 -3.56
CA LEU A 29 -4.74 -6.60 -4.71
C LEU A 29 -5.27 -5.60 -5.73
N ARG A 30 -4.35 -4.87 -6.37
CA ARG A 30 -4.68 -3.84 -7.36
C ARG A 30 -3.79 -3.93 -8.59
N ALA A 31 -4.33 -3.50 -9.73
CA ALA A 31 -3.61 -3.47 -11.00
C ALA A 31 -2.46 -2.45 -10.97
N SER A 32 -2.66 -1.36 -10.24
CA SER A 32 -1.70 -0.28 -10.09
C SER A 32 -1.79 0.33 -8.69
N PRO A 33 -0.77 1.09 -8.26
CA PRO A 33 -0.79 1.69 -6.93
C PRO A 33 -1.80 2.83 -6.88
N GLY A 34 -2.57 2.88 -5.79
CA GLY A 34 -3.54 3.92 -5.52
C GLY A 34 -4.97 3.41 -5.38
N LEU A 35 -5.83 4.29 -4.85
CA LEU A 35 -7.22 3.94 -4.54
C LEU A 35 -8.14 3.89 -5.78
N GLY A 36 -7.75 4.54 -6.89
CA GLY A 36 -8.57 4.64 -8.11
C GLY A 36 -8.51 3.44 -9.06
N THR A 37 -7.68 2.43 -8.76
CA THR A 37 -7.34 1.33 -9.69
C THR A 37 -7.49 -0.04 -9.04
N ALA A 38 -8.48 -0.17 -8.15
CA ALA A 38 -8.95 -1.49 -7.75
C ALA A 38 -9.24 -2.30 -9.02
N LEU A 39 -8.78 -3.56 -9.06
CA LEU A 39 -9.08 -4.48 -10.17
C LEU A 39 -10.58 -4.68 -10.37
N CYS A 40 -11.39 -4.23 -9.41
CA CYS A 40 -12.83 -4.34 -9.40
C CYS A 40 -13.44 -2.95 -9.21
N ARG A 41 -14.00 -2.35 -10.28
CA ARG A 41 -15.00 -1.29 -10.10
C ARG A 41 -16.24 -1.96 -9.49
N GLY A 42 -16.64 -1.55 -8.29
CA GLY A 42 -17.97 -1.85 -7.73
C GLY A 42 -18.13 -3.18 -6.98
N ASN A 43 -17.36 -4.24 -7.27
CA ASN A 43 -17.54 -5.54 -6.63
C ASN A 43 -16.25 -6.05 -6.00
N TYR A 44 -16.20 -6.15 -4.68
CA TYR A 44 -15.08 -6.73 -3.94
C TYR A 44 -14.96 -8.23 -4.31
N HIS A 45 -14.15 -8.59 -5.32
CA HIS A 45 -13.90 -9.99 -5.64
C HIS A 45 -12.97 -10.57 -4.57
N TRP A 46 -13.47 -11.55 -3.83
CA TRP A 46 -12.73 -12.22 -2.75
C TRP A 46 -11.39 -12.82 -3.23
N GLU A 47 -11.32 -13.24 -4.51
CA GLU A 47 -10.11 -13.76 -5.17
C GLU A 47 -9.01 -12.70 -5.32
N SER A 48 -9.37 -11.42 -5.26
CA SER A 48 -8.42 -10.30 -5.30
C SER A 48 -7.97 -9.86 -3.91
N CYS A 49 -8.19 -10.65 -2.86
CA CYS A 49 -7.79 -10.32 -1.49
C CYS A 49 -6.75 -11.29 -0.94
N LEU A 50 -5.65 -10.74 -0.43
CA LEU A 50 -4.68 -11.47 0.37
C LEU A 50 -5.13 -11.48 1.82
N LYS A 51 -4.96 -12.62 2.50
CA LYS A 51 -5.37 -12.78 3.89
C LYS A 51 -4.39 -12.16 4.87
N ALA A 52 -4.90 -11.67 6.00
CA ALA A 52 -4.08 -11.30 7.15
C ALA A 52 -3.12 -12.45 7.52
N GLU A 53 -1.99 -12.12 8.13
CA GLU A 53 -0.89 -13.03 8.48
C GLU A 53 -0.17 -13.70 7.29
N SER A 54 -0.63 -13.49 6.06
CA SER A 54 0.07 -14.00 4.87
C SER A 54 1.45 -13.35 4.75
N LYS A 55 2.46 -14.16 4.41
CA LYS A 55 3.77 -13.65 4.02
C LYS A 55 3.74 -13.25 2.55
N VAL A 56 4.28 -12.08 2.24
CA VAL A 56 4.38 -11.55 0.88
C VAL A 56 5.78 -11.04 0.63
N TYR A 57 6.31 -11.27 -0.57
CA TYR A 57 7.55 -10.65 -1.02
C TYR A 57 7.21 -9.42 -1.87
N ILE A 58 7.74 -8.28 -1.46
CA ILE A 58 7.55 -6.99 -2.16
C ILE A 58 8.80 -6.68 -2.96
N CYS A 59 8.68 -6.67 -4.29
CA CYS A 59 9.82 -6.46 -5.19
C CYS A 59 10.02 -5.00 -5.61
N ARG A 60 8.96 -4.17 -5.57
CA ARG A 60 9.04 -2.72 -5.85
C ARG A 60 8.18 -1.92 -4.89
N ILE A 61 8.65 -0.71 -4.56
CA ILE A 61 7.97 0.24 -3.69
C ILE A 61 7.58 1.47 -4.51
N ARG A 62 6.37 2.00 -4.29
CA ARG A 62 5.89 3.25 -4.89
C ARG A 62 5.26 4.15 -3.83
N TYR A 63 5.74 5.38 -3.79
CA TYR A 63 5.23 6.43 -2.90
C TYR A 63 4.18 7.26 -3.66
N LEU A 64 3.04 7.47 -3.01
CA LEU A 64 1.98 8.39 -3.43
C LEU A 64 1.75 9.41 -2.31
N SER A 65 1.07 10.52 -2.61
CA SER A 65 0.91 11.68 -1.69
C SER A 65 0.61 11.35 -0.22
N ARG A 66 -0.15 10.28 0.08
CA ARG A 66 -0.51 9.87 1.44
C ARG A 66 -0.37 8.38 1.72
N SER A 67 0.34 7.64 0.86
CA SER A 67 0.43 6.19 1.00
C SER A 67 1.66 5.59 0.35
N VAL A 68 2.11 4.45 0.88
CA VAL A 68 3.19 3.65 0.31
C VAL A 68 2.60 2.33 -0.18
N TRP A 69 2.99 1.93 -1.39
CA TRP A 69 2.48 0.75 -2.09
C TRP A 69 3.62 -0.19 -2.44
N GLY A 70 3.33 -1.49 -2.39
CA GLY A 70 4.26 -2.55 -2.73
C GLY A 70 3.73 -3.40 -3.89
N LEU A 71 4.60 -3.73 -4.83
CA LEU A 71 4.32 -4.69 -5.90
C LEU A 71 4.73 -6.09 -5.44
N ILE A 72 3.79 -7.03 -5.55
CA ILE A 72 4.04 -8.46 -5.51
C ILE A 72 4.17 -8.92 -6.97
N GLU A 73 5.31 -9.53 -7.29
CA GLU A 73 5.64 -9.92 -8.66
C GLU A 73 4.56 -10.81 -9.28
N ASN A 74 4.20 -10.52 -10.54
CA ASN A 74 3.16 -11.21 -11.32
C ASN A 74 1.76 -11.26 -10.67
N THR A 75 1.54 -10.56 -9.55
CA THR A 75 0.27 -10.63 -8.79
C THR A 75 -0.43 -9.28 -8.73
N GLY A 76 0.26 -8.23 -8.30
CA GLY A 76 -0.32 -6.89 -8.23
C GLY A 76 0.19 -6.04 -7.06
N TRP A 77 -0.43 -4.88 -6.88
CA TRP A 77 -0.07 -3.89 -5.89
C TRP A 77 -0.93 -4.01 -4.63
N ILE A 78 -0.30 -3.85 -3.47
CA ILE A 78 -0.97 -3.72 -2.18
C ILE A 78 -0.55 -2.44 -1.46
N CYS A 79 -1.42 -1.94 -0.60
CA CYS A 79 -1.09 -0.80 0.26
C CYS A 79 -0.30 -1.27 1.48
N LEU A 80 0.88 -0.69 1.70
CA LEU A 80 1.76 -1.02 2.82
C LEU A 80 1.56 -0.05 4.00
N TYR A 81 1.30 1.21 3.67
CA TYR A 81 1.08 2.28 4.63
C TYR A 81 0.09 3.31 4.06
N MET A 82 -0.89 3.72 4.86
CA MET A 82 -1.83 4.78 4.53
C MET A 82 -2.41 5.39 5.80
N ASN A 83 -2.66 6.69 5.80
CA ASN A 83 -3.32 7.40 6.92
C ASN A 83 -2.68 7.10 8.30
N HIS A 84 -1.35 7.13 8.37
CA HIS A 84 -0.59 6.84 9.61
C HIS A 84 -0.75 5.41 10.16
N LYS A 85 -1.21 4.48 9.33
CA LYS A 85 -1.35 3.07 9.68
C LYS A 85 -0.44 2.22 8.82
N TRP A 86 0.31 1.34 9.47
CA TRP A 86 1.03 0.25 8.84
C TRP A 86 0.06 -0.90 8.56
N LEU A 87 0.02 -1.37 7.32
CA LEU A 87 -0.77 -2.53 6.90
C LEU A 87 0.09 -3.80 6.85
N ILE A 88 1.40 -3.65 7.02
CA ILE A 88 2.40 -4.72 7.05
C ILE A 88 3.22 -4.68 8.34
N THR A 89 3.92 -5.77 8.62
CA THR A 89 5.01 -5.86 9.61
C THR A 89 6.22 -6.54 8.99
N THR A 90 7.42 -6.17 9.46
CA THR A 90 8.66 -6.88 9.12
C THR A 90 8.60 -8.29 9.70
N ILE A 91 9.16 -9.25 8.97
CA ILE A 91 9.41 -10.59 9.47
C ILE A 91 10.81 -10.55 10.07
N ALA A 92 10.91 -10.84 11.37
CA ALA A 92 12.18 -10.98 12.08
C ALA A 92 12.85 -12.31 11.75
#